data_AF-A0A067MNZ7-F1
#
_entry.id   AF-A0A067MNZ7-F1
#
_cell.length_a   1.000
_cell.length_b   1.000
_cell.length_c   1.000
_cell.angle_alpha   90.00
_cell.angle_beta   90.00
_cell.angle_gamma   90.00
#
_symmetry.space_group_name_H-M   'P 1'
#
loop_
_entity.id
_entity.type
_entity.pdbx_description
1 polymer ?
#
loop_
_entity_poly.entity_id
_entity_poly.type
_entity_poly.pdbx_seq_one_letter_code
_entity_poly.pdbx_strand_id
1 'polypeptide(L)'
;MSRSMFAGLKDDLKAASLEFFGTTLFLLLGLGGIQAAAYSNAETVAAAAQGGGVQAVNPVASIQQLLYIAVSMGLSLLVSVWAFYRVTGGVFNPAVATSLLLVGAIGPVRWALYCIAQLAGGIAASALLLALLPGPLVVSTTPGRHVSDAQAVWIEAFLTAALCLTVLMLAAEKHKATPMAPVSIGLTLFAGHLFGVIYTGAAMNTARAFGPAVISGFDKTHWVYWVGPFIGSLMATAIYSYLKYINYHELNPNQDAENTVLSPPCPITRLTSGTVPTLRSLAAEAGQPGSGSGSDVFSSENEKNRMAVSQV
;
A
#
# COMPACT_ATOMS: atom_id res chain seq x y z
N MET A 1 22.99 23.08 -14.73
CA MET A 1 22.88 23.89 -13.50
C MET A 1 22.22 23.01 -12.44
N SER A 2 23.00 22.46 -11.50
CA SER A 2 22.50 21.61 -10.41
C SER A 2 21.57 22.42 -9.52
N ARG A 3 20.28 22.06 -9.45
CA ARG A 3 19.35 22.67 -8.48
C ARG A 3 19.78 22.21 -7.08
N SER A 4 19.88 23.16 -6.15
CA SER A 4 20.20 22.88 -4.75
C SER A 4 19.25 21.81 -4.18
N MET A 5 19.79 20.85 -3.44
CA MET A 5 19.02 19.77 -2.79
C MET A 5 17.90 20.30 -1.88
N PHE A 6 18.04 21.52 -1.37
CA PHE A 6 17.09 22.16 -0.45
C PHE A 6 16.15 23.18 -1.12
N ALA A 7 16.18 23.29 -2.46
CA ALA A 7 15.37 24.28 -3.18
C ALA A 7 13.85 24.13 -2.95
N GLY A 8 13.37 22.93 -2.58
CA GLY A 8 11.97 22.60 -2.30
C GLY A 8 11.61 22.47 -0.81
N LEU A 9 12.50 22.86 0.11
CA LEU A 9 12.35 22.52 1.54
C LEU A 9 11.01 22.96 2.15
N LYS A 10 10.49 24.13 1.76
CA LYS A 10 9.19 24.62 2.25
C LYS A 10 8.04 23.67 1.90
N ASP A 11 8.04 23.13 0.69
CA ASP A 11 6.99 22.22 0.24
C ASP A 11 7.21 20.81 0.80
N ASP A 12 8.47 20.40 0.98
CA ASP A 12 8.79 19.14 1.66
C ASP A 12 8.34 19.16 3.13
N LEU A 13 8.50 20.28 3.83
CA LEU A 13 8.00 20.47 5.20
C LEU A 13 6.46 20.42 5.27
N LYS A 14 5.76 21.06 4.33
CA LYS A 14 4.29 20.95 4.24
C LYS A 14 3.87 19.51 4.01
N ALA A 15 4.49 18.84 3.04
CA ALA A 15 4.18 17.45 2.74
C ALA A 15 4.44 16.53 3.93
N ALA A 16 5.55 16.72 4.65
CA ALA A 16 5.86 15.99 5.87
C ALA A 16 4.84 16.23 6.99
N SER A 17 4.36 17.47 7.17
CA SER A 17 3.29 17.74 8.15
C SER A 17 2.00 16.97 7.82
N LEU A 18 1.68 16.82 6.54
CA LEU A 18 0.50 16.08 6.09
C LEU A 18 0.70 14.56 6.17
N GLU A 19 1.92 14.08 5.95
CA GLU A 19 2.30 12.68 6.23
C GLU A 19 2.17 12.33 7.72
N PHE A 20 2.50 13.26 8.62
CA PHE A 20 2.28 13.07 10.05
C PHE A 20 0.79 12.84 10.36
N PHE A 21 -0.10 13.71 9.85
CA PHE A 21 -1.54 13.57 10.08
C PHE A 21 -2.10 12.30 9.45
N GLY A 22 -1.72 11.98 8.22
CA GLY A 22 -2.17 10.78 7.55
C GLY A 22 -1.66 9.48 8.19
N THR A 23 -0.41 9.46 8.65
CA THR A 23 0.15 8.32 9.41
C THR A 23 -0.54 8.17 10.76
N THR A 24 -0.82 9.28 11.44
CA THR A 24 -1.58 9.28 12.70
C THR A 24 -2.97 8.69 12.48
N LEU A 25 -3.69 9.13 11.45
CA LEU A 25 -5.02 8.60 11.12
C LEU A 25 -4.98 7.10 10.81
N PHE A 26 -4.05 6.68 9.93
CA PHE A 26 -3.86 5.27 9.57
C PHE A 26 -3.59 4.40 10.79
N LEU A 27 -2.63 4.79 11.63
CA LEU A 27 -2.25 3.98 12.78
C LEU A 27 -3.28 4.06 13.90
N LEU A 28 -3.99 5.19 14.07
CA LEU A 28 -5.07 5.31 15.04
C LEU A 28 -6.20 4.32 14.73
N LEU A 29 -6.66 4.26 13.48
CA LEU A 29 -7.73 3.36 13.06
C LEU A 29 -7.28 1.89 13.05
N GLY A 30 -6.07 1.61 12.57
CA GLY A 30 -5.54 0.26 12.46
C GLY A 30 -5.17 -0.35 13.82
N LEU A 31 -4.33 0.35 14.60
CA LEU A 31 -3.96 -0.11 15.95
C LEU A 31 -5.17 -0.09 16.89
N GLY A 32 -6.13 0.81 16.68
CA GLY A 32 -7.39 0.82 17.41
C GLY A 32 -8.18 -0.48 17.27
N GLY A 33 -8.22 -1.08 16.06
CA GLY A 33 -8.81 -2.39 15.88
C GLY A 33 -8.01 -3.52 16.55
N ILE A 34 -6.68 -3.42 16.58
CA ILE A 34 -5.86 -4.37 17.34
C ILE A 34 -6.19 -4.30 18.84
N GLN A 35 -6.27 -3.09 19.40
CA GLN A 35 -6.63 -2.87 20.80
C GLN A 35 -8.06 -3.38 21.08
N ALA A 36 -9.01 -3.13 20.19
CA ALA A 36 -10.40 -3.61 20.34
C ALA A 36 -10.48 -5.14 20.35
N ALA A 37 -9.74 -5.82 19.47
CA ALA A 37 -9.65 -7.27 19.45
C ALA A 37 -9.03 -7.83 20.74
N ALA A 38 -7.96 -7.19 21.23
CA ALA A 38 -7.32 -7.57 22.50
C ALA A 38 -8.24 -7.38 23.70
N TYR A 39 -8.95 -6.25 23.77
CA TYR A 39 -9.92 -5.95 24.81
C TYR A 39 -11.08 -6.96 24.80
N SER A 40 -11.66 -7.23 23.63
CA SER A 40 -12.72 -8.23 23.46
C SER A 40 -12.29 -9.63 23.94
N ASN A 41 -11.03 -10.02 23.66
CA ASN A 41 -10.46 -11.27 24.17
C ASN A 41 -10.39 -11.28 25.70
N ALA A 42 -9.85 -10.20 26.29
CA ALA A 42 -9.68 -10.10 27.74
C ALA A 42 -11.00 -10.20 28.49
N GLU A 43 -12.04 -9.51 28.02
CA GLU A 43 -13.39 -9.56 28.62
C GLU A 43 -14.01 -10.97 28.49
N THR A 44 -13.80 -11.64 27.36
CA THR A 44 -14.27 -13.03 27.16
C THR A 44 -13.60 -13.98 28.16
N VAL A 45 -12.29 -13.82 28.39
CA VAL A 45 -11.55 -14.62 29.38
C VAL A 45 -12.00 -14.31 30.81
N ALA A 46 -12.22 -13.04 31.14
CA ALA A 46 -12.71 -12.62 32.45
C ALA A 46 -14.11 -13.19 32.75
N ALA A 47 -15.02 -13.14 31.78
CA ALA A 47 -16.36 -13.73 31.91
C ALA A 47 -16.30 -15.26 32.08
N ALA A 48 -15.43 -15.94 31.33
CA ALA A 48 -15.20 -17.38 31.45
C ALA A 48 -14.66 -17.80 32.83
N ALA A 49 -13.85 -16.96 33.47
CA ALA A 49 -13.35 -17.24 34.81
C ALA A 49 -14.43 -17.12 35.91
N GLN A 50 -15.51 -16.38 35.66
CA GLN A 50 -16.60 -16.15 36.63
C GLN A 50 -17.72 -17.19 36.52
N GLY A 51 -17.98 -17.74 35.33
CA GLY A 51 -18.93 -18.85 35.14
C GLY A 51 -18.19 -20.19 35.20
N GLY A 52 -18.39 -21.00 36.24
CA GLY A 52 -17.68 -22.27 36.51
C GLY A 52 -17.79 -23.41 35.46
N GLY A 53 -17.98 -23.09 34.18
CA GLY A 53 -17.84 -24.01 33.05
C GLY A 53 -16.50 -23.81 32.37
N VAL A 54 -15.90 -24.92 31.92
CA VAL A 54 -14.65 -24.98 31.15
C VAL A 54 -14.85 -24.32 29.77
N GLN A 55 -14.95 -22.99 29.71
CA GLN A 55 -14.74 -22.25 28.47
C GLN A 55 -13.25 -22.29 28.19
N ALA A 56 -12.86 -22.84 27.03
CA ALA A 56 -11.48 -22.87 26.60
C ALA A 56 -10.96 -21.42 26.49
N VAL A 57 -10.19 -20.98 27.48
CA VAL A 57 -9.42 -19.74 27.41
C VAL A 57 -8.48 -19.89 26.22
N ASN A 58 -8.68 -19.15 25.14
CA ASN A 58 -7.78 -19.15 24.00
C ASN A 58 -6.48 -18.46 24.44
N PRO A 59 -5.38 -19.20 24.68
CA PRO A 59 -4.11 -18.60 25.10
C PRO A 59 -3.39 -17.94 23.90
N VAL A 60 -3.97 -18.08 22.71
CA VAL A 60 -3.49 -17.64 21.42
C VAL A 60 -4.67 -17.00 20.68
N ALA A 61 -4.41 -15.98 19.86
CA ALA A 61 -5.44 -15.30 19.09
C ALA A 61 -6.25 -16.29 18.22
N SER A 62 -7.58 -16.21 18.30
CA SER A 62 -8.47 -17.02 17.46
C SER A 62 -8.42 -16.58 16.00
N ILE A 63 -8.83 -17.44 15.07
CA ILE A 63 -8.92 -17.08 13.64
C ILE A 63 -9.82 -15.84 13.44
N GLN A 64 -10.89 -15.71 14.22
CA GLN A 64 -11.76 -14.52 14.17
C GLN A 64 -11.03 -13.25 14.59
N GLN A 65 -10.17 -13.31 15.62
CA GLN A 65 -9.36 -12.18 16.06
C GLN A 65 -8.29 -11.82 15.03
N LEU A 66 -7.61 -12.82 14.45
CA LEU A 66 -6.62 -12.61 13.40
C LEU A 66 -7.26 -11.96 12.16
N LEU A 67 -8.46 -12.43 11.76
CA LEU A 67 -9.22 -11.83 10.67
C LEU A 67 -9.64 -10.39 10.99
N TYR A 68 -10.15 -10.14 12.20
CA TYR A 68 -10.54 -8.79 12.64
C TYR A 68 -9.36 -7.81 12.57
N ILE A 69 -8.20 -8.21 13.10
CA ILE A 69 -6.96 -7.43 13.05
C ILE A 69 -6.55 -7.15 11.60
N ALA A 70 -6.57 -8.17 10.75
CA ALA A 70 -6.20 -8.02 9.35
C ALA A 70 -7.12 -7.04 8.62
N VAL A 71 -8.44 -7.19 8.77
CA VAL A 71 -9.43 -6.30 8.16
C VAL A 71 -9.23 -4.87 8.64
N SER A 72 -9.04 -4.67 9.95
CA SER A 72 -8.83 -3.34 10.52
C SER A 72 -7.60 -2.65 9.95
N MET A 73 -6.44 -3.32 9.95
CA MET A 73 -5.19 -2.74 9.46
C MET A 73 -5.24 -2.47 7.95
N GLY A 74 -5.74 -3.43 7.17
CA GLY A 74 -5.85 -3.29 5.72
C GLY A 74 -6.81 -2.19 5.28
N LEU A 75 -8.02 -2.14 5.85
CA LEU A 75 -8.99 -1.08 5.54
C LEU A 75 -8.52 0.28 6.05
N SER A 76 -7.85 0.32 7.20
CA SER A 76 -7.27 1.56 7.71
C SER A 76 -6.26 2.16 6.72
N LEU A 77 -5.34 1.33 6.19
CA LEU A 77 -4.38 1.80 5.19
C LEU A 77 -5.11 2.20 3.90
N LEU A 78 -6.07 1.39 3.42
CA LEU A 78 -6.85 1.69 2.23
C LEU A 78 -7.48 3.09 2.32
N VAL A 79 -8.29 3.33 3.36
CA VAL A 79 -9.05 4.58 3.50
C VAL A 79 -8.10 5.78 3.68
N SER A 80 -7.07 5.62 4.50
CA SER A 80 -6.11 6.70 4.78
C SER A 80 -5.31 7.06 3.53
N VAL A 81 -4.79 6.05 2.81
CA VAL A 81 -4.05 6.28 1.56
C VAL A 81 -4.99 6.90 0.53
N TRP A 82 -6.23 6.44 0.41
CA TRP A 82 -7.18 7.02 -0.55
C TRP A 82 -7.44 8.50 -0.31
N ALA A 83 -7.63 8.87 0.95
CA ALA A 83 -7.88 10.26 1.34
C ALA A 83 -6.65 11.16 1.08
N PHE A 84 -5.45 10.65 1.33
CA PHE A 84 -4.21 11.43 1.22
C PHE A 84 -3.44 11.21 -0.08
N TYR A 85 -3.96 10.38 -1.00
CA TYR A 85 -3.25 9.96 -2.21
C TYR A 85 -2.82 11.15 -3.06
N ARG A 86 -3.70 12.15 -3.20
CA ARG A 86 -3.44 13.38 -3.94
C ARG A 86 -2.72 14.46 -3.13
N VAL A 87 -2.55 14.25 -1.84
CA VAL A 87 -1.97 15.23 -0.91
C VAL A 87 -0.47 14.98 -0.77
N THR A 88 -0.08 13.77 -0.36
CA THR A 88 1.32 13.40 -0.11
C THR A 88 1.76 12.14 -0.86
N GLY A 89 0.82 11.45 -1.51
CA GLY A 89 0.97 10.08 -2.01
C GLY A 89 0.51 9.01 -1.01
N GLY A 90 0.23 9.39 0.25
CA GLY A 90 -0.16 8.46 1.32
C GLY A 90 0.93 7.43 1.61
N VAL A 91 2.14 7.87 1.94
CA VAL A 91 3.30 6.97 2.07
C VAL A 91 3.27 6.20 3.38
N PHE A 92 3.09 6.92 4.50
CA PHE A 92 2.78 6.41 5.84
C PHE A 92 3.69 5.31 6.43
N ASN A 93 4.84 5.06 5.80
CA ASN A 93 5.73 3.95 6.13
C ASN A 93 7.17 4.28 5.70
N PRO A 94 8.15 4.29 6.64
CA PRO A 94 9.55 4.55 6.32
C PRO A 94 10.14 3.59 5.27
N ALA A 95 9.73 2.32 5.26
CA ALA A 95 10.21 1.35 4.27
C ALA A 95 9.64 1.64 2.87
N VAL A 96 8.37 2.02 2.77
CA VAL A 96 7.76 2.44 1.49
C VAL A 96 8.41 3.73 0.99
N ALA A 97 8.63 4.71 1.87
CA ALA A 97 9.34 5.95 1.55
C ALA A 97 10.75 5.63 1.00
N THR A 98 11.42 4.63 1.56
CA THR A 98 12.75 4.19 1.12
C THR A 98 12.71 3.57 -0.26
N SER A 99 11.73 2.70 -0.57
CA SER A 99 11.59 2.18 -1.93
C SER A 99 11.34 3.29 -2.94
N LEU A 100 10.51 4.29 -2.59
CA LEU A 100 10.25 5.46 -3.42
C LEU A 100 11.50 6.35 -3.61
N LEU A 101 12.33 6.50 -2.58
CA LEU A 101 13.62 7.19 -2.67
C LEU A 101 14.55 6.48 -3.65
N LEU A 102 14.69 5.16 -3.51
CA LEU A 102 15.63 4.37 -4.29
C LEU A 102 15.29 4.32 -5.78
N VAL A 103 14.00 4.38 -6.15
CA VAL A 103 13.57 4.50 -7.55
C VAL A 103 13.52 5.95 -8.05
N GLY A 104 13.88 6.93 -7.22
CA GLY A 104 13.90 8.34 -7.58
C GLY A 104 12.52 9.02 -7.61
N ALA A 105 11.48 8.39 -7.06
CA ALA A 105 10.13 8.96 -6.99
C ALA A 105 10.01 10.08 -5.94
N ILE A 106 10.84 10.05 -4.89
CA ILE A 106 10.99 11.15 -3.92
C ILE A 106 12.46 11.49 -3.70
N GLY A 107 12.76 12.76 -3.40
CA GLY A 107 14.11 13.20 -3.08
C GLY A 107 14.55 12.86 -1.64
N PRO A 108 15.86 12.87 -1.34
CA PRO A 108 16.40 12.48 -0.04
C PRO A 108 15.93 13.37 1.13
N VAL A 109 15.76 14.68 0.90
CA VAL A 109 15.26 15.60 1.93
C VAL A 109 13.81 15.28 2.30
N ARG A 110 12.95 15.10 1.29
CA ARG A 110 11.56 14.68 1.50
C ARG A 110 11.49 13.32 2.20
N TRP A 111 12.30 12.36 1.78
CA TRP A 111 12.38 11.04 2.42
C TRP A 111 12.70 11.15 3.91
N ALA A 112 13.74 11.91 4.29
CA ALA A 112 14.12 12.08 5.69
C ALA A 112 12.99 12.71 6.51
N LEU A 113 12.36 13.76 5.98
CA LEU A 113 11.24 14.44 6.64
C LEU A 113 10.00 13.52 6.76
N TYR A 114 9.71 12.72 5.74
CA TYR A 114 8.63 11.73 5.78
C TYR A 114 8.88 10.67 6.85
N CYS A 115 10.10 10.10 6.93
CA CYS A 115 10.44 9.13 7.96
C CYS A 115 10.23 9.71 9.37
N ILE A 116 10.66 10.95 9.63
CA ILE A 116 10.44 11.63 10.92
C ILE A 116 8.95 11.81 11.19
N ALA A 117 8.20 12.34 10.21
CA ALA A 117 6.77 12.58 10.33
C ALA A 117 5.98 11.28 10.59
N GLN A 118 6.35 10.19 9.94
CA GLN A 118 5.73 8.88 10.08
C GLN A 118 5.99 8.28 11.46
N LEU A 119 7.24 8.31 11.93
CA LEU A 119 7.59 7.88 13.29
C LEU A 119 6.85 8.69 14.35
N ALA A 120 6.80 10.02 14.20
CA ALA A 120 6.04 10.91 15.08
C ALA A 120 4.54 10.61 15.04
N GLY A 121 3.98 10.34 13.86
CA GLY A 121 2.58 9.97 13.69
C GLY A 121 2.23 8.64 14.35
N GLY A 122 3.14 7.65 14.31
CA GLY A 122 3.00 6.39 15.04
C GLY A 122 3.00 6.57 16.56
N ILE A 123 3.87 7.44 17.09
CA ILE A 123 3.85 7.81 18.51
C ILE A 123 2.51 8.48 18.86
N ALA A 124 2.08 9.47 18.06
CA ALA A 124 0.85 10.21 18.30
C ALA A 124 -0.38 9.29 18.32
N ALA A 125 -0.51 8.39 17.33
CA ALA A 125 -1.59 7.41 17.29
C ALA A 125 -1.60 6.50 18.53
N SER A 126 -0.43 6.02 18.95
CA SER A 126 -0.29 5.13 20.11
C SER A 126 -0.65 5.83 21.41
N ALA A 127 -0.21 7.09 21.58
CA ALA A 127 -0.56 7.90 22.74
C ALA A 127 -2.06 8.24 22.80
N LEU A 128 -2.67 8.55 21.64
CA LEU A 128 -4.11 8.78 21.54
C LEU A 128 -4.90 7.52 21.93
N LEU A 129 -4.50 6.34 21.47
CA LEU A 129 -5.16 5.08 21.85
C LEU A 129 -5.07 4.82 23.35
N LEU A 130 -3.90 5.02 23.96
CA LEU A 130 -3.73 4.88 25.40
C LEU A 130 -4.61 5.87 26.19
N ALA A 131 -4.80 7.10 25.68
CA ALA A 131 -5.63 8.10 26.33
C ALA A 131 -7.14 7.86 26.16
N LEU A 132 -7.55 7.33 25.01
CA LEU A 132 -8.97 7.16 24.64
C LEU A 132 -9.58 5.84 25.11
N LEU A 133 -8.78 4.78 25.24
CA LEU A 133 -9.26 3.42 25.45
C LEU A 133 -8.92 2.91 26.86
N PRO A 134 -9.73 2.01 27.43
CA PRO A 134 -9.47 1.45 28.75
C PRO A 134 -8.29 0.47 28.73
N GLY A 135 -7.58 0.42 29.86
CA GLY A 135 -6.51 -0.54 30.10
C GLY A 135 -5.16 -0.18 29.45
N PRO A 136 -4.16 -1.05 29.57
CA PRO A 136 -2.85 -0.84 28.96
C PRO A 136 -2.93 -0.97 27.43
N LEU A 137 -1.97 -0.34 26.74
CA LEU A 137 -1.83 -0.43 25.29
C LEU A 137 -1.24 -1.80 24.89
N VAL A 138 -2.01 -2.61 24.15
CA VAL A 138 -1.69 -3.99 23.73
C VAL A 138 -1.70 -4.10 22.20
N VAL A 139 -0.90 -3.25 21.54
CA VAL A 139 -0.82 -3.19 20.06
C VAL A 139 0.61 -3.35 19.53
N SER A 140 1.57 -3.55 20.42
CA SER A 140 2.98 -3.75 20.11
C SER A 140 3.21 -5.03 19.30
N THR A 141 4.20 -5.00 18.43
CA THR A 141 4.65 -6.18 17.68
C THR A 141 5.77 -6.88 18.43
N THR A 142 5.63 -8.19 18.60
CA THR A 142 6.69 -9.06 19.10
C THR A 142 6.68 -10.36 18.29
N PRO A 143 7.85 -11.01 18.08
CA PRO A 143 7.89 -12.36 17.53
C PRO A 143 6.98 -13.30 18.33
N GLY A 144 6.22 -14.12 17.61
CA GLY A 144 5.34 -15.13 18.16
C GLY A 144 6.14 -16.23 18.86
N ARG A 145 5.45 -17.01 19.69
CA ARG A 145 6.07 -18.15 20.39
C ARG A 145 6.65 -19.13 19.35
N HIS A 146 7.90 -19.55 19.55
CA HIS A 146 8.65 -20.44 18.63
C HIS A 146 9.07 -19.83 17.29
N VAL A 147 8.94 -18.51 17.11
CA VAL A 147 9.53 -17.80 15.97
C VAL A 147 10.90 -17.26 16.41
N SER A 148 11.96 -17.71 15.74
CA SER A 148 13.30 -17.15 15.94
C SER A 148 13.42 -15.74 15.36
N ASP A 149 14.33 -14.92 15.88
CA ASP A 149 14.60 -13.57 15.38
C ASP A 149 14.88 -13.55 13.86
N ALA A 150 15.64 -14.53 13.36
CA ALA A 150 15.93 -14.65 11.94
C ALA A 150 14.67 -14.94 11.11
N GLN A 151 13.78 -15.83 11.59
CA GLN A 151 12.49 -16.07 10.94
C GLN A 151 11.63 -14.80 10.95
N ALA A 152 11.59 -14.08 12.08
CA ALA A 152 10.83 -12.85 12.19
C ALA A 152 11.33 -11.77 11.22
N VAL A 153 12.64 -11.60 11.06
CA VAL A 153 13.24 -10.69 10.07
C VAL A 153 12.79 -11.04 8.65
N TRP A 154 12.87 -12.31 8.26
CA TRP A 154 12.50 -12.72 6.91
C TRP A 154 11.00 -12.63 6.64
N ILE A 155 10.16 -12.98 7.62
CA ILE A 155 8.71 -12.79 7.51
C ILE A 155 8.39 -11.31 7.29
N GLU A 156 8.92 -10.42 8.13
CA GLU A 156 8.73 -8.97 7.97
C GLU A 156 9.31 -8.44 6.65
N ALA A 157 10.43 -8.99 6.17
CA ALA A 157 11.03 -8.61 4.90
C ALA A 157 10.14 -8.99 3.70
N PHE A 158 9.65 -10.22 3.61
CA PHE A 158 8.78 -10.64 2.50
C PHE A 158 7.44 -9.92 2.51
N LEU A 159 6.84 -9.73 3.68
CA LEU A 159 5.61 -8.97 3.83
C LEU A 159 5.80 -7.52 3.39
N THR A 160 6.86 -6.86 3.85
CA THR A 160 7.16 -5.48 3.46
C THR A 160 7.53 -5.37 1.98
N ALA A 161 8.22 -6.37 1.42
CA ALA A 161 8.53 -6.42 -0.01
C ALA A 161 7.26 -6.48 -0.86
N ALA A 162 6.27 -7.29 -0.48
CA ALA A 162 4.98 -7.35 -1.18
C ALA A 162 4.26 -5.99 -1.14
N LEU A 163 4.25 -5.32 0.02
CA LEU A 163 3.67 -3.99 0.16
C LEU A 163 4.39 -2.95 -0.69
N CYS A 164 5.72 -2.87 -0.59
CA CYS A 164 6.52 -1.91 -1.35
C CYS A 164 6.43 -2.16 -2.86
N LEU A 165 6.46 -3.43 -3.30
CA LEU A 165 6.33 -3.78 -4.71
C LEU A 165 4.94 -3.39 -5.24
N THR A 166 3.88 -3.57 -4.44
CA THR A 166 2.53 -3.11 -4.79
C THR A 166 2.50 -1.59 -5.00
N VAL A 167 3.11 -0.83 -4.10
CA VAL A 167 3.23 0.64 -4.23
C VAL A 167 3.99 1.02 -5.50
N LEU A 168 5.13 0.38 -5.76
CA LEU A 168 5.94 0.67 -6.94
C LEU A 168 5.20 0.35 -8.24
N MET A 169 4.57 -0.82 -8.31
CA MET A 169 3.91 -1.29 -9.52
C MET A 169 2.59 -0.58 -9.82
N LEU A 170 1.85 -0.12 -8.80
CA LEU A 170 0.50 0.44 -9.02
C LEU A 170 0.41 1.96 -8.78
N ALA A 171 1.25 2.53 -7.91
CA ALA A 171 1.21 3.96 -7.61
C ALA A 171 2.37 4.73 -8.28
N ALA A 172 3.60 4.21 -8.21
CA ALA A 172 4.75 4.88 -8.82
C ALA A 172 4.70 4.75 -10.35
N GLU A 173 4.50 3.53 -10.86
CA GLU A 173 4.24 3.28 -12.26
C GLU A 173 2.89 3.89 -12.71
N LYS A 174 2.83 4.39 -13.95
CA LYS A 174 1.66 5.07 -14.49
C LYS A 174 0.98 4.20 -15.54
N HIS A 175 -0.26 3.81 -15.25
CA HIS A 175 -1.13 3.01 -16.12
C HIS A 175 -2.59 3.29 -15.75
N LYS A 176 -3.56 2.67 -16.45
CA LYS A 176 -4.98 2.97 -16.23
C LYS A 176 -5.48 2.69 -14.82
N ALA A 177 -4.92 1.67 -14.16
CA ALA A 177 -5.28 1.31 -12.79
C ALA A 177 -4.62 2.19 -11.70
N THR A 178 -3.75 3.17 -12.02
CA THR A 178 -3.04 3.98 -11.01
C THR A 178 -3.97 4.71 -10.02
N PRO A 179 -5.16 5.22 -10.40
CA PRO A 179 -6.11 5.79 -9.44
C PRO A 179 -6.64 4.79 -8.40
N MET A 180 -6.59 3.49 -8.70
CA MET A 180 -7.04 2.40 -7.83
C MET A 180 -5.92 1.82 -6.96
N ALA A 181 -4.69 2.33 -7.05
CA ALA A 181 -3.57 1.87 -6.24
C ALA A 181 -3.86 1.84 -4.72
N PRO A 182 -4.58 2.81 -4.11
CA PRO A 182 -4.92 2.75 -2.69
C PRO A 182 -5.71 1.49 -2.29
N VAL A 183 -6.58 0.95 -3.17
CA VAL A 183 -7.28 -0.33 -2.94
C VAL A 183 -6.24 -1.42 -2.72
N SER A 184 -5.38 -1.60 -3.72
CA SER A 184 -4.44 -2.71 -3.77
C SER A 184 -3.40 -2.62 -2.66
N ILE A 185 -2.94 -1.41 -2.33
CA ILE A 185 -2.02 -1.17 -1.21
C ILE A 185 -2.65 -1.62 0.12
N GLY A 186 -3.90 -1.23 0.38
CA GLY A 186 -4.63 -1.67 1.58
C GLY A 186 -4.91 -3.17 1.60
N LEU A 187 -5.28 -3.76 0.47
CA LEU A 187 -5.49 -5.21 0.34
C LEU A 187 -4.19 -6.01 0.50
N THR A 188 -3.05 -5.48 0.06
CA THR A 188 -1.74 -6.11 0.31
C THR A 188 -1.39 -6.07 1.80
N LEU A 189 -1.69 -4.97 2.50
CA LEU A 189 -1.51 -4.93 3.96
C LEU A 189 -2.47 -5.91 4.68
N PHE A 190 -3.73 -6.00 4.23
CA PHE A 190 -4.69 -7.00 4.71
C PHE A 190 -4.16 -8.43 4.56
N ALA A 191 -3.73 -8.80 3.35
CA ALA A 191 -3.16 -10.13 3.08
C ALA A 191 -1.90 -10.39 3.92
N GLY A 192 -1.06 -9.37 4.09
CA GLY A 192 0.12 -9.46 4.93
C GLY A 192 -0.21 -9.67 6.41
N HIS A 193 -1.29 -9.08 6.92
CA HIS A 193 -1.76 -9.31 8.28
C HIS A 193 -2.39 -10.69 8.47
N LEU A 194 -3.14 -11.19 7.48
CA LEU A 194 -3.64 -12.58 7.51
C LEU A 194 -2.50 -13.59 7.65
N PHE A 195 -1.34 -13.32 7.06
CA PHE A 195 -0.16 -14.16 7.18
C PHE A 195 0.63 -13.87 8.48
N GLY A 196 1.05 -12.63 8.71
CA GLY A 196 2.11 -12.30 9.66
C GLY A 196 1.69 -12.07 11.10
N VAL A 197 0.42 -11.78 11.40
CA VAL A 197 0.02 -11.30 12.75
C VAL A 197 0.39 -12.31 13.84
N ILE A 198 0.15 -13.60 13.60
CA ILE A 198 0.43 -14.64 14.59
C ILE A 198 1.94 -14.89 14.79
N TYR A 199 2.76 -14.62 13.77
CA TYR A 199 4.19 -14.92 13.79
C TYR A 199 5.07 -13.75 14.23
N THR A 200 4.69 -12.52 13.90
CA THR A 200 5.52 -11.32 14.17
C THR A 200 4.70 -10.12 14.64
N GLY A 201 3.37 -10.23 14.69
CA GLY A 201 2.48 -9.07 14.85
C GLY A 201 2.25 -8.27 13.57
N ALA A 202 2.82 -8.72 12.44
CA ALA A 202 2.75 -8.09 11.11
C ALA A 202 3.00 -6.58 11.16
N ALA A 203 4.24 -6.18 11.43
CA ALA A 203 4.54 -4.76 11.45
C ALA A 203 4.43 -4.16 10.05
N MET A 204 5.19 -4.72 9.11
CA MET A 204 5.36 -4.26 7.72
C MET A 204 5.80 -2.79 7.56
N ASN A 205 5.99 -2.11 8.69
CA ASN A 205 6.08 -0.68 8.82
C ASN A 205 6.77 -0.34 10.14
N THR A 206 7.94 0.29 10.04
CA THR A 206 8.74 0.66 11.21
C THR A 206 8.04 1.68 12.10
N ALA A 207 7.27 2.63 11.56
CA ALA A 207 6.51 3.59 12.38
C ALA A 207 5.38 2.91 13.18
N ARG A 208 4.75 1.89 12.59
CA ARG A 208 3.72 1.07 13.24
C ARG A 208 4.26 0.24 14.41
N ALA A 209 5.50 -0.22 14.33
CA ALA A 209 6.17 -0.94 15.42
C ALA A 209 6.74 0.02 16.47
N PHE A 210 7.36 1.12 16.02
CA PHE A 210 8.05 2.08 16.87
C PHE A 210 7.10 2.85 17.80
N GLY A 211 5.99 3.36 17.27
CA GLY A 211 5.03 4.17 18.03
C GLY A 211 4.59 3.52 19.35
N PRO A 212 4.04 2.29 19.34
CA PRO A 212 3.65 1.59 20.55
C PRO A 212 4.82 1.29 21.49
N ALA A 213 6.01 1.00 20.95
CA ALA A 213 7.20 0.71 21.74
C ALA A 213 7.72 1.93 22.52
N VAL A 214 7.55 3.15 21.99
CA VAL A 214 7.86 4.38 22.75
C VAL A 214 6.97 4.52 23.98
N ILE A 215 5.71 4.08 23.90
CA ILE A 215 4.71 4.23 24.96
C ILE A 215 4.79 3.06 25.97
N SER A 216 4.81 1.83 25.47
CA SER A 216 4.76 0.60 26.28
C SER A 216 6.14 0.02 26.63
N GLY A 217 7.22 0.57 26.08
CA GLY A 217 8.59 0.09 26.23
C GLY A 217 9.07 -0.77 25.06
N PHE A 218 10.40 -0.82 24.91
CA PHE A 218 11.06 -1.57 23.83
C PHE A 218 11.38 -3.00 24.25
N ASP A 219 10.92 -3.96 23.44
CA ASP A 219 11.37 -5.35 23.55
C ASP A 219 12.78 -5.53 22.95
N LYS A 220 13.52 -6.54 23.43
CA LYS A 220 14.87 -6.87 22.93
C LYS A 220 14.90 -7.19 21.44
N THR A 221 13.80 -7.70 20.90
CA THR A 221 13.66 -8.08 19.49
C THR A 221 13.17 -6.93 18.60
N HIS A 222 12.96 -5.73 19.14
CA HIS A 222 12.37 -4.60 18.39
C HIS A 222 13.15 -4.24 17.12
N TRP A 223 14.47 -4.49 17.10
CA TRP A 223 15.33 -4.27 15.93
C TRP A 223 14.87 -5.04 14.67
N VAL A 224 14.15 -6.15 14.84
CA VAL A 224 13.56 -6.94 13.74
C VAL A 224 12.64 -6.07 12.88
N TYR A 225 11.88 -5.16 13.49
CA TYR A 225 10.92 -4.27 12.81
C TYR A 225 11.56 -3.04 12.16
N TRP A 226 12.88 -2.94 12.24
CA TRP A 226 13.69 -2.04 11.43
C TRP A 226 14.32 -2.84 10.30
N VAL A 227 15.11 -3.87 10.64
CA VAL A 227 15.88 -4.64 9.66
C VAL A 227 14.99 -5.35 8.64
N GLY A 228 13.94 -6.05 9.09
CA GLY A 228 13.01 -6.75 8.20
C GLY A 228 12.39 -5.82 7.16
N PRO A 229 11.67 -4.75 7.58
CA PRO A 229 11.05 -3.82 6.64
C PRO A 229 12.03 -3.16 5.65
N PHE A 230 13.24 -2.76 6.08
CA PHE A 230 14.22 -2.18 5.16
C PHE A 230 14.81 -3.21 4.18
N ILE A 231 15.05 -4.47 4.59
CA ILE A 231 15.39 -5.55 3.64
C ILE A 231 14.27 -5.73 2.62
N GLY A 232 13.01 -5.73 3.07
CA GLY A 232 11.85 -5.84 2.18
C GLY A 232 11.77 -4.69 1.17
N SER A 233 12.06 -3.46 1.60
CA SER A 233 12.15 -2.28 0.72
C SER A 233 13.20 -2.47 -0.38
N LEU A 234 14.40 -2.93 -0.01
CA LEU A 234 15.48 -3.21 -0.97
C LEU A 234 15.10 -4.31 -1.96
N MET A 235 14.47 -5.40 -1.48
CA MET A 235 14.00 -6.50 -2.33
C MET A 235 12.95 -6.02 -3.35
N ALA A 236 11.95 -5.26 -2.90
CA ALA A 236 10.91 -4.73 -3.78
C ALA A 236 11.51 -3.81 -4.85
N THR A 237 12.43 -2.92 -4.46
CA THR A 237 13.13 -2.04 -5.39
C THR A 237 13.98 -2.82 -6.39
N ALA A 238 14.68 -3.89 -5.97
CA ALA A 238 15.47 -4.73 -6.86
C ALA A 238 14.58 -5.45 -7.90
N ILE A 239 13.46 -6.03 -7.45
CA ILE A 239 12.48 -6.66 -8.35
C ILE A 239 11.91 -5.65 -9.33
N TYR A 240 11.46 -4.49 -8.84
CA TYR A 240 10.93 -3.43 -9.69
C TYR A 240 11.97 -2.96 -10.73
N SER A 241 13.21 -2.75 -10.30
CA SER A 241 14.30 -2.31 -11.19
C SER A 241 14.58 -3.35 -12.28
N TYR A 242 14.58 -4.63 -11.93
CA TYR A 242 14.73 -5.71 -12.90
C TYR A 242 13.57 -5.75 -13.91
N LEU A 243 12.32 -5.63 -13.43
CA LEU A 243 11.14 -5.54 -14.30
C LEU A 243 11.24 -4.39 -15.30
N LYS A 244 11.68 -3.20 -14.84
CA LYS A 244 11.91 -2.04 -15.71
C LYS A 244 13.05 -2.29 -16.71
N TYR A 245 14.15 -2.91 -16.28
CA TYR A 245 15.29 -3.22 -17.15
C TYR A 245 14.91 -4.13 -18.33
N ILE A 246 14.01 -5.09 -18.12
CA ILE A 246 13.56 -6.02 -19.17
C ILE A 246 12.34 -5.53 -19.97
N ASN A 247 11.91 -4.28 -19.79
CA ASN A 247 10.69 -3.72 -20.41
C ASN A 247 9.45 -4.61 -20.20
N TYR A 248 9.14 -4.95 -18.95
CA TYR A 248 8.07 -5.92 -18.60
C TYR A 248 6.71 -5.66 -19.28
N HIS A 249 6.38 -4.41 -19.61
CA HIS A 249 5.13 -4.01 -20.26
C HIS A 249 4.98 -4.56 -21.69
N GLU A 250 6.08 -4.98 -22.32
CA GLU A 250 6.08 -5.62 -23.65
C GLU A 250 5.82 -7.13 -23.58
N LEU A 251 5.97 -7.76 -22.40
CA LEU A 251 5.80 -9.21 -22.24
C LEU A 251 4.33 -9.66 -22.35
N ASN A 252 3.40 -8.78 -21.94
CA ASN A 252 1.97 -8.99 -22.11
C ASN A 252 1.31 -7.66 -22.57
N PRO A 253 1.44 -7.32 -23.86
CA PRO A 253 1.03 -6.03 -24.37
C PRO A 253 -0.49 -5.87 -24.34
N ASN A 254 -0.96 -4.63 -24.15
CA ASN A 254 -2.38 -4.26 -24.20
C ASN A 254 -3.25 -4.87 -23.10
N GLN A 255 -2.67 -5.42 -22.03
CA GLN A 255 -3.45 -6.04 -20.96
C GLN A 255 -4.36 -5.05 -20.22
N ASP A 256 -4.00 -3.77 -20.19
CA ASP A 256 -4.79 -2.66 -19.65
C ASP A 256 -5.48 -1.83 -20.76
N ALA A 257 -5.55 -2.36 -22.00
CA ALA A 257 -6.29 -1.69 -23.06
C ALA A 257 -7.81 -1.76 -22.83
N GLU A 258 -8.51 -0.71 -23.24
CA GLU A 258 -9.99 -0.65 -23.22
C GLU A 258 -10.59 -0.77 -24.62
N ASN A 259 -9.74 -0.72 -25.66
CA ASN A 259 -10.19 -0.85 -27.03
C ASN A 259 -10.66 -2.30 -27.26
N THR A 260 -11.96 -2.47 -27.48
CA THR A 260 -12.59 -3.77 -27.68
C THR A 260 -12.09 -4.51 -28.92
N VAL A 261 -11.46 -3.80 -29.87
CA VAL A 261 -10.81 -4.40 -31.05
C VAL A 261 -9.60 -5.27 -30.64
N LEU A 262 -8.97 -4.97 -29.52
CA LEU A 262 -7.84 -5.75 -28.99
C LEU A 262 -8.29 -6.98 -28.18
N SER A 263 -9.59 -7.12 -27.92
CA SER A 263 -10.15 -8.31 -27.27
C SER A 263 -10.05 -9.54 -28.18
N PRO A 264 -9.99 -10.76 -27.59
CA PRO A 264 -10.06 -11.98 -28.37
C PRO A 264 -11.32 -12.02 -29.25
N PRO A 265 -11.20 -12.42 -30.54
CA PRO A 265 -12.37 -12.55 -31.41
C PRO A 265 -13.34 -13.62 -30.90
N CYS A 266 -14.62 -13.51 -31.28
CA CYS A 266 -15.64 -14.49 -30.93
C CYS A 266 -15.20 -15.92 -31.33
N PRO A 267 -15.14 -16.87 -30.39
CA PRO A 267 -14.68 -18.23 -30.68
C PRO A 267 -15.52 -18.94 -31.75
N ILE A 268 -16.84 -18.70 -31.77
CA ILE A 268 -17.75 -19.30 -32.76
C ILE A 268 -17.47 -18.72 -34.15
N THR A 269 -17.37 -17.40 -34.27
CA THR A 269 -17.04 -16.73 -35.55
C THR A 269 -15.67 -17.16 -36.08
N ARG A 270 -14.70 -17.42 -35.20
CA ARG A 270 -13.38 -17.94 -35.57
C ARG A 270 -13.45 -19.37 -36.13
N LEU A 271 -14.34 -20.21 -35.61
CA LEU A 271 -14.53 -21.58 -36.08
C LEU A 271 -15.31 -21.63 -37.42
N THR A 272 -16.27 -20.73 -37.62
CA THR A 272 -17.12 -20.72 -38.82
C THR A 272 -16.51 -19.99 -40.01
N SER A 273 -15.62 -19.01 -39.79
CA SER A 273 -14.99 -18.22 -40.87
C SER A 273 -13.75 -18.88 -41.50
N GLY A 274 -13.24 -19.98 -40.92
CA GLY A 274 -12.04 -20.69 -41.41
C GLY A 274 -10.75 -19.85 -41.44
N THR A 275 -10.82 -18.58 -41.04
CA THR A 275 -9.71 -17.64 -41.02
C THR A 275 -9.24 -17.51 -39.58
N VAL A 276 -7.96 -17.78 -39.33
CA VAL A 276 -7.32 -17.46 -38.06
C VAL A 276 -6.74 -16.04 -38.22
N PRO A 277 -7.35 -15.00 -37.63
CA PRO A 277 -6.69 -13.70 -37.59
C PRO A 277 -5.41 -13.88 -36.76
N THR A 278 -4.26 -13.54 -37.33
CA THR A 278 -3.03 -13.52 -36.56
C THR A 278 -3.05 -12.26 -35.69
N LEU A 279 -2.48 -12.30 -34.48
CA LEU A 279 -2.41 -11.12 -33.60
C LEU A 279 -1.79 -9.88 -34.31
N ARG A 280 -0.96 -10.10 -35.33
CA ARG A 280 -0.41 -9.05 -36.22
C ARG A 280 -1.46 -8.36 -37.10
N SER A 281 -2.49 -9.05 -37.59
CA SER A 281 -3.52 -8.42 -38.42
C SER A 281 -4.46 -7.54 -37.59
N LEU A 282 -4.77 -7.96 -36.36
CA LEU A 282 -5.61 -7.21 -35.42
C LEU A 282 -4.93 -5.93 -34.92
N ALA A 283 -3.61 -5.97 -34.70
CA ALA A 283 -2.83 -4.80 -34.34
C ALA A 283 -2.70 -3.79 -35.50
N ALA A 284 -2.69 -4.26 -36.76
CA ALA A 284 -2.64 -3.39 -37.94
C ALA A 284 -3.97 -2.67 -38.20
N GLU A 285 -5.11 -3.31 -37.94
CA GLU A 285 -6.44 -2.67 -37.99
C GLU A 285 -6.62 -1.61 -36.89
N ALA A 286 -6.09 -1.85 -35.69
CA ALA A 286 -6.17 -0.89 -34.58
C ALA A 286 -5.30 0.37 -34.79
N GLY A 287 -4.35 0.34 -35.74
CA GLY A 287 -3.45 1.45 -36.07
C GLY A 287 -3.88 2.33 -37.25
N GLN A 288 -4.98 2.01 -37.95
CA GLN A 288 -5.49 2.84 -39.04
C GLN A 288 -6.57 3.81 -38.55
N PRO A 289 -6.39 5.14 -38.68
CA PRO A 289 -7.52 6.05 -38.59
C PRO A 289 -8.48 5.70 -39.73
N GLY A 290 -9.69 5.26 -39.37
CA GLY A 290 -10.60 4.56 -40.26
C GLY A 290 -10.86 5.25 -41.60
N SER A 291 -10.52 4.56 -42.69
CA SER A 291 -11.10 4.80 -44.00
C SER A 291 -12.43 4.04 -44.09
N GLY A 292 -13.54 4.74 -43.89
CA GLY A 292 -14.87 4.15 -43.96
C GLY A 292 -15.99 5.19 -43.86
N SER A 293 -16.20 5.93 -44.95
CA SER A 293 -17.42 6.65 -45.37
C SER A 293 -18.49 6.94 -44.29
N GLY A 294 -18.41 8.15 -43.73
CA GLY A 294 -19.48 8.83 -43.01
C GLY A 294 -19.28 10.34 -43.18
N SER A 295 -19.95 10.89 -44.18
CA SER A 295 -19.95 12.28 -44.64
C SER A 295 -20.13 13.33 -43.53
N ASP A 296 -19.31 14.38 -43.60
CA ASP A 296 -19.68 15.79 -43.41
C ASP A 296 -20.64 16.15 -42.26
N VAL A 297 -20.18 16.21 -41.00
CA VAL A 297 -20.81 17.11 -39.99
C VAL A 297 -19.83 17.69 -38.96
N PHE A 298 -18.74 17.01 -38.57
CA PHE A 298 -17.96 17.44 -37.38
C PHE A 298 -16.75 18.38 -37.61
N SER A 299 -16.51 18.82 -38.85
CA SER A 299 -15.34 19.67 -39.17
C SER A 299 -15.57 21.18 -38.96
N SER A 300 -16.80 21.63 -38.67
CA SER A 300 -17.10 23.08 -38.55
C SER A 300 -17.14 23.61 -37.11
N GLU A 301 -17.11 22.75 -36.09
CA GLU A 301 -17.18 23.17 -34.68
C GLU A 301 -15.80 23.40 -34.03
N ASN A 302 -14.74 22.79 -34.57
CA ASN A 302 -13.40 22.90 -33.96
C ASN A 302 -12.60 24.14 -34.40
N GLU A 303 -13.05 24.83 -35.45
CA GLU A 303 -12.40 26.06 -35.93
C GLU A 303 -12.95 27.32 -35.23
N LYS A 304 -14.18 27.30 -34.71
CA LYS A 304 -14.75 28.41 -33.94
C LYS A 304 -14.20 28.52 -32.52
N ASN A 305 -13.69 27.43 -31.93
CA ASN A 305 -13.16 27.45 -30.57
C ASN A 305 -11.66 27.84 -30.48
N ARG A 306 -10.96 27.92 -31.62
CA ARG A 306 -9.55 28.36 -31.65
C ARG A 306 -9.36 29.87 -31.73
N MET A 307 -10.41 30.66 -31.99
CA MET A 307 -10.33 32.13 -31.97
C MET A 307 -10.71 32.77 -30.63
N ALA A 308 -11.15 32.01 -29.63
CA ALA A 308 -11.62 32.57 -28.34
C ALA A 308 -10.58 32.56 -27.20
N VAL A 309 -9.36 32.03 -27.41
CA VAL A 309 -8.31 31.93 -26.35
C VAL A 309 -7.08 32.80 -26.64
N SER A 310 -7.16 33.70 -27.63
CA SER A 310 -6.09 34.66 -27.94
C SER A 310 -6.23 36.01 -27.21
N GLN A 311 -7.27 36.21 -26.41
CA GLN A 311 -7.41 37.40 -25.57
C GLN A 311 -8.04 37.08 -24.22
N VAL A 312 -7.21 36.71 -23.24
CA VAL A 312 -7.17 37.18 -21.84
C VAL A 312 -5.79 36.86 -21.29
#